data_AF-A0A7U9MTM2-F1
#
_entry.id   AF-A0A7U9MTM2-F1
#
_cell.length_a   1.000
_cell.length_b   1.000
_cell.length_c   1.000
_cell.angle_alpha   90.00
_cell.angle_beta   90.00
_cell.angle_gamma   90.00
#
_symmetry.space_group_name_H-M   'P 1'
#
loop_
_entity.id
_entity.type
_entity.pdbx_description
1 polymer ?
#
loop_
_entity_poly.entity_id
_entity_poly.type
_entity_poly.pdbx_seq_one_letter_code
_entity_poly.pdbx_strand_id
1 'polypeptide(L)'
;MDNLETVAFQIISSVGSARSCYIGAIQAAREGRREESMELIREGKEQFVEGHHIHMDLLAKAAEGELDMGECGLLLMHAEDQLMSAEAFGILAEEFTELYALVHK
;
A
#
# COMPACT_ATOMS: atom_id res chain seq x y z
N MET A 1 13.85 -18.89 10.65
CA MET A 1 13.41 -17.58 11.19
C MET A 1 13.66 -16.46 10.19
N ASP A 2 14.81 -16.43 9.49
CA ASP A 2 15.20 -15.37 8.51
C ASP A 2 14.23 -15.06 7.35
N ASN A 3 13.28 -15.95 7.03
CA ASN A 3 12.39 -15.77 5.88
C ASN A 3 11.21 -14.82 6.19
N LEU A 4 10.57 -14.98 7.35
CA LEU A 4 9.35 -14.24 7.70
C LEU A 4 9.59 -12.75 7.92
N GLU A 5 10.68 -12.39 8.60
CA GLU A 5 11.07 -10.99 8.78
C GLU A 5 11.36 -10.32 7.45
N THR A 6 12.09 -11.02 6.57
CA THR A 6 12.43 -10.51 5.23
C THR A 6 11.16 -10.27 4.41
N VAL A 7 10.22 -11.21 4.42
CA VAL A 7 8.94 -11.07 3.73
C VAL A 7 8.12 -9.93 4.32
N ALA A 8 8.05 -9.79 5.65
CA ALA A 8 7.37 -8.68 6.30
C ALA A 8 7.97 -7.32 5.90
N PHE A 9 9.30 -7.20 5.85
CA PHE A 9 9.99 -5.99 5.38
C PHE A 9 9.71 -5.69 3.91
N GLN A 10 9.62 -6.71 3.05
CA GLN A 10 9.23 -6.52 1.65
C GLN A 10 7.81 -5.95 1.54
N ILE A 11 6.85 -6.49 2.29
CA ILE A 11 5.48 -5.95 2.36
C ILE A 11 5.53 -4.49 2.83
N ILE A 12 6.14 -4.23 3.99
CA ILE A 12 6.22 -2.88 4.60
C ILE A 12 6.83 -1.88 3.62
N SER A 13 7.94 -2.23 2.97
CA SER A 13 8.63 -1.34 2.02
C SER A 13 7.75 -1.05 0.80
N SER A 14 7.15 -2.08 0.22
CA SER A 14 6.34 -1.96 -0.99
C SER A 14 5.06 -1.15 -0.74
N VAL A 15 4.29 -1.50 0.30
CA VAL A 15 3.06 -0.77 0.64
C VAL A 15 3.34 0.62 1.23
N GLY A 16 4.48 0.82 1.89
CA GLY A 16 4.95 2.13 2.35
C GLY A 16 5.26 3.09 1.20
N SER A 17 5.88 2.58 0.13
CA SER A 17 6.06 3.33 -1.12
C SER A 17 4.72 3.66 -1.76
N ALA A 18 3.82 2.68 -1.88
CA ALA A 18 2.47 2.89 -2.41
C ALA A 18 1.71 4.00 -1.68
N ARG A 19 1.70 3.94 -0.34
CA ARG A 19 1.07 4.95 0.51
C ARG A 19 1.67 6.35 0.30
N SER A 20 2.99 6.44 0.14
CA SER A 20 3.67 7.71 -0.13
C SER A 20 3.25 8.29 -1.48
N CYS A 21 3.15 7.46 -2.52
CA CYS A 21 2.65 7.88 -3.82
C CYS A 21 1.19 8.39 -3.72
N TYR A 22 0.30 7.69 -3.02
CA TYR A 22 -1.09 8.12 -2.84
C TYR A 22 -1.21 9.44 -2.08
N ILE A 23 -0.43 9.66 -1.03
CA ILE A 23 -0.38 10.95 -0.32
C ILE A 23 0.13 12.06 -1.26
N GLY A 24 1.17 11.77 -2.04
CA GLY A 24 1.68 12.69 -3.06
C GLY A 24 0.63 13.03 -4.12
N ALA A 25 -0.16 12.04 -4.57
CA ALA A 25 -1.21 12.24 -5.55
C ALA A 25 -2.30 13.19 -5.05
N ILE A 26 -2.70 13.05 -3.79
CA ILE A 26 -3.67 13.97 -3.15
C ILE A 26 -3.11 15.39 -3.09
N GLN A 27 -1.82 15.55 -2.77
CA GLN A 27 -1.15 16.86 -2.72
C GLN A 27 -1.04 17.49 -4.10
N ALA A 28 -0.65 16.72 -5.13
CA ALA A 28 -0.58 17.17 -6.52
C ALA A 28 -1.96 17.60 -7.04
N ALA A 29 -3.01 16.80 -6.79
CA ALA A 29 -4.38 17.15 -7.16
C ALA A 29 -4.85 18.44 -6.49
N ARG A 30 -4.57 18.61 -5.20
CA ARG A 30 -4.88 19.84 -4.45
C ARG A 30 -4.25 21.07 -5.09
N GLU A 31 -3.07 20.93 -5.69
CA GLU A 31 -2.33 22.02 -6.34
C GLU A 31 -2.65 22.17 -7.83
N GLY A 32 -3.66 21.46 -8.34
CA GLY A 32 -4.12 21.53 -9.73
C GLY A 32 -3.26 20.73 -10.71
N ARG A 33 -2.27 19.98 -10.23
CA ARG A 33 -1.39 19.14 -11.07
C ARG A 33 -2.03 17.77 -11.32
N ARG A 34 -3.05 17.73 -12.18
CA ARG A 34 -3.83 16.51 -12.44
C ARG A 34 -3.00 15.39 -13.06
N GLU A 35 -2.13 15.70 -14.02
CA GLU A 35 -1.29 14.68 -14.69
C GLU A 35 -0.34 13.99 -13.70
N GLU A 36 0.36 14.77 -12.85
CA GLU A 36 1.22 14.23 -11.80
C GLU A 36 0.44 13.40 -10.78
N SER A 37 -0.76 13.85 -10.39
CA SER A 37 -1.62 13.10 -9.48
C SER A 37 -2.02 11.73 -10.05
N MET A 38 -2.41 11.66 -11.33
CA MET A 38 -2.77 10.40 -11.98
C MET A 38 -1.57 9.46 -12.10
N GLU A 39 -0.38 10.01 -12.38
CA GLU A 39 0.84 9.22 -12.46
C GLU A 39 1.24 8.64 -11.09
N LEU A 40 1.17 9.44 -10.04
CA LEU A 40 1.42 8.98 -8.67
C LEU A 40 0.41 7.91 -8.22
N ILE A 41 -0.87 8.01 -8.62
CA ILE A 41 -1.85 6.93 -8.37
C ILE A 41 -1.45 5.66 -9.10
N ARG A 42 -1.02 5.76 -10.36
CA ARG A 42 -0.58 4.60 -11.16
C ARG A 42 0.62 3.91 -10.51
N GLU A 43 1.66 4.67 -10.19
CA GLU A 43 2.86 4.15 -9.50
C GLU A 43 2.51 3.53 -8.15
N GLY A 44 1.65 4.19 -7.37
CA GLY A 44 1.18 3.70 -6.09
C GLY A 44 0.47 2.35 -6.20
N LYS A 45 -0.36 2.16 -7.24
CA LYS A 45 -1.04 0.88 -7.50
C LYS A 45 -0.08 -0.24 -7.85
N GLU A 46 0.94 0.06 -8.67
CA GLU A 46 1.95 -0.93 -9.04
C GLU A 46 2.71 -1.45 -7.82
N GLN A 47 3.14 -0.52 -6.96
CA GLN A 47 3.78 -0.87 -5.69
C GLN A 47 2.82 -1.61 -4.76
N PHE A 48 1.57 -1.16 -4.63
CA PHE A 48 0.60 -1.82 -3.76
C PHE A 48 0.35 -3.29 -4.17
N VAL A 49 0.20 -3.56 -5.47
CA VAL A 49 -0.03 -4.91 -5.99
C VAL A 49 1.14 -5.85 -5.65
N GLU A 50 2.38 -5.36 -5.73
CA GLU A 50 3.56 -6.15 -5.35
C GLU A 50 3.50 -6.57 -3.88
N GLY A 51 3.32 -5.62 -2.95
CA GLY A 51 3.17 -5.91 -1.53
C GLY A 51 1.95 -6.78 -1.20
N HIS A 52 0.83 -6.55 -1.90
CA HIS A 52 -0.41 -7.29 -1.71
C HIS A 52 -0.30 -8.76 -2.14
N HIS A 53 0.38 -9.06 -3.26
CA HIS A 53 0.61 -10.45 -3.66
C HIS A 53 1.45 -11.21 -2.62
N ILE A 54 2.50 -10.59 -2.09
CA ILE A 54 3.33 -11.19 -1.04
C ILE A 54 2.49 -11.48 0.21
N HIS A 55 1.60 -10.56 0.59
CA HIS A 55 0.68 -10.79 1.71
C HIS A 55 -0.30 -11.95 1.44
N MET A 56 -0.87 -12.03 0.23
CA MET A 56 -1.79 -13.12 -0.14
C MET A 56 -1.10 -14.50 -0.07
N ASP A 57 0.16 -14.59 -0.49
CA ASP A 57 0.94 -15.82 -0.39
C ASP A 57 1.16 -16.24 1.08
N LEU A 58 1.37 -15.29 1.99
CA LEU A 58 1.44 -15.57 3.42
C LEU A 58 0.08 -16.05 3.96
N LEU A 59 -1.02 -15.42 3.59
CA LEU A 59 -2.36 -15.86 4.01
C LEU A 59 -2.66 -17.29 3.57
N ALA A 60 -2.28 -17.66 2.34
CA ALA A 60 -2.43 -19.03 1.83
C ALA A 60 -1.65 -20.05 2.69
N LYS A 61 -0.37 -19.78 2.97
CA LYS A 61 0.46 -20.62 3.84
C LYS A 61 -0.10 -20.72 5.26
N ALA A 62 -0.72 -19.66 5.77
CA ALA A 62 -1.33 -19.66 7.09
C ALA A 62 -2.54 -20.60 7.13
N ALA A 63 -3.36 -20.58 6.09
CA ALA A 63 -4.52 -21.46 5.96
C ALA A 63 -4.13 -22.95 5.86
N GLU A 64 -2.96 -23.24 5.29
CA GLU A 64 -2.39 -24.60 5.21
C GLU A 64 -1.74 -25.07 6.53
N GLY A 65 -1.62 -24.16 7.52
CA GLY A 65 -0.95 -24.45 8.80
C GLY A 65 0.58 -24.43 8.72
N GLU A 66 1.14 -23.86 7.65
CA GLU A 66 2.59 -23.78 7.40
C GLU A 66 3.26 -22.54 8.01
N LEU A 67 2.48 -21.70 8.71
CA LEU A 67 2.98 -20.51 9.40
C LEU A 67 2.92 -20.66 10.92
N ASP A 68 4.11 -20.64 11.54
CA ASP A 68 4.25 -20.41 12.97
C ASP A 68 4.50 -18.91 13.21
N MET A 69 3.54 -18.26 13.88
CA MET A 69 3.56 -16.81 14.09
C MET A 69 4.63 -16.33 15.07
N GLY A 70 5.19 -17.23 15.90
CA GLY A 70 6.40 -17.02 16.74
C GLY A 70 6.69 -15.58 17.21
N GLU A 71 7.96 -15.18 17.15
CA GLU A 71 8.43 -13.82 17.50
C GLU A 71 8.14 -12.79 16.38
N CYS A 72 7.82 -13.23 15.17
CA CYS A 72 7.53 -12.38 14.00
C CYS A 72 6.09 -11.83 13.98
N GLY A 73 5.20 -12.29 14.84
CA GLY A 73 3.77 -11.94 14.79
C GLY A 73 3.51 -10.43 14.89
N LEU A 74 4.30 -9.70 15.68
CA LEU A 74 4.16 -8.24 15.77
C LEU A 74 4.58 -7.52 14.48
N LEU A 75 5.66 -8.00 13.83
CA LEU A 75 6.16 -7.40 12.59
C LEU A 75 5.20 -7.68 11.42
N LEU A 76 4.63 -8.88 11.35
CA LEU A 76 3.58 -9.21 10.38
C LEU A 76 2.31 -8.39 10.60
N MET A 77 1.86 -8.25 11.85
CA MET A 77 0.72 -7.39 12.18
C MET A 77 0.98 -5.93 11.77
N HIS A 78 2.21 -5.45 11.94
CA HIS A 78 2.59 -4.12 11.45
C HIS A 78 2.58 -4.04 9.91
N ALA A 79 3.05 -5.07 9.22
CA ALA A 79 2.99 -5.14 7.76
C ALA A 79 1.53 -5.11 7.25
N GLU A 80 0.63 -5.84 7.91
CA GLU A 80 -0.80 -5.85 7.61
C GLU A 80 -1.44 -4.47 7.85
N ASP A 81 -1.13 -3.82 8.98
CA ASP A 81 -1.57 -2.44 9.27
C ASP A 81 -1.13 -1.44 8.18
N GLN A 82 0.14 -1.51 7.75
CA GLN A 82 0.65 -0.66 6.68
C GLN A 82 -0.04 -0.93 5.34
N LEU A 83 -0.30 -2.21 5.03
CA LEU A 83 -0.98 -2.61 3.80
C LEU A 83 -2.42 -2.08 3.76
N MET A 84 -3.20 -2.30 4.82
CA MET A 84 -4.56 -1.79 4.90
C MET A 84 -4.60 -0.26 4.88
N SER A 85 -3.63 0.40 5.52
CA SER A 85 -3.48 1.85 5.44
C SER A 85 -3.24 2.30 3.98
N ALA A 86 -2.32 1.65 3.27
CA ALA A 86 -2.02 1.98 1.87
C ALA A 86 -3.25 1.80 0.96
N GLU A 87 -4.03 0.74 1.14
CA GLU A 87 -5.27 0.50 0.40
C GLU A 87 -6.28 1.65 0.62
N ALA A 88 -6.52 2.01 1.88
CA ALA A 88 -7.43 3.10 2.23
C ALA A 88 -6.97 4.44 1.63
N PHE A 89 -5.67 4.74 1.68
CA PHE A 89 -5.12 5.94 1.05
C PHE A 89 -5.24 5.91 -0.48
N GLY A 90 -5.14 4.74 -1.11
CA GLY A 90 -5.35 4.58 -2.55
C GLY A 90 -6.77 4.93 -2.97
N ILE A 91 -7.77 4.36 -2.28
CA ILE A 91 -9.20 4.67 -2.51
C ILE A 91 -9.46 6.17 -2.31
N LEU A 92 -8.96 6.74 -1.22
CA LEU A 92 -9.13 8.16 -0.93
C LEU A 92 -8.42 9.04 -1.98
N ALA A 93 -7.24 8.65 -2.47
CA ALA A 93 -6.51 9.42 -3.46
C ALA A 93 -7.31 9.56 -4.76
N GLU A 94 -7.98 8.51 -5.22
CA GLU A 94 -8.86 8.56 -6.38
C GLU A 94 -10.03 9.54 -6.18
N GLU A 95 -10.73 9.42 -5.04
CA GLU A 95 -11.85 10.31 -4.70
C GLU A 95 -11.41 11.78 -4.58
N PHE A 96 -10.26 12.04 -3.95
CA PHE A 96 -9.74 13.40 -3.82
C PHE A 96 -9.30 13.98 -5.18
N THR A 97 -8.70 13.17 -6.05
CA THR A 97 -8.30 13.62 -7.39
C THR A 97 -9.51 14.06 -8.21
N GLU A 98 -10.60 13.31 -8.15
CA GLU A 98 -11.85 13.71 -8.82
C GLU A 98 -12.50 14.93 -8.15
N LEU A 99 -12.51 14.99 -6.81
CA LEU A 99 -13.03 16.14 -6.08
C LEU A 99 -12.29 17.44 -6.47
N TYR A 100 -10.95 17.43 -6.49
CA TYR A 100 -10.17 18.61 -6.84
C TYR A 100 -10.33 19.02 -8.31
N ALA A 101 -10.60 18.07 -9.22
CA ALA A 101 -10.90 18.39 -10.60
C ALA A 101 -12.19 19.22 -10.76
N LEU A 102 -13.17 19.05 -9.85
CA LEU A 102 -14.39 19.87 -9.82
C LEU A 102 -14.15 21.28 -9.25
N VAL A 103 -13.10 21.45 -8.44
CA VAL A 103 -12.73 22.72 -7.81
C VAL A 103 -11.89 23.58 -8.75
N HIS A 104 -10.91 22.98 -9.42
CA HIS A 104 -9.96 23.65 -10.31
C HIS A 104 -10.50 23.92 -11.73
N LYS A 105 -11.79 24.26 -11.85
CA LYS A 105 -12.46 24.52 -13.14
C LYS A 105 -11.71 25.48 -14.06
#